data_AF-A0A8G2BGJ4-F1
#
_entry.id   AF-A0A8G2BGJ4-F1
#
_cell.length_a   1.000
_cell.length_b   1.000
_cell.length_c   1.000
_cell.angle_alpha   90.00
_cell.angle_beta   90.00
_cell.angle_gamma   90.00
#
_symmetry.space_group_name_H-M   'P 1'
#
loop_
_entity.id
_entity.type
_entity.pdbx_description
1 polymer ?
#
loop_
_entity_poly.entity_id
_entity_poly.type
_entity_poly.pdbx_seq_one_letter_code
_entity_poly.pdbx_strand_id
1 'polypeptide(L)' 'MRDTYVLTPLEAAEQTGLDLDKILSLAATTDSVAETDGETLRIDPWALAAAAGEMKLAA' A
#
# COMPACT_ATOMS: atom_id res chain seq x y z
N MET A 1 -13.21 14.38 9.24
CA MET A 1 -12.87 13.02 9.68
C MET A 1 -12.44 12.28 8.44
N ARG A 2 -11.18 11.82 8.35
CA ARG A 2 -10.79 10.89 7.29
C ARG A 2 -11.30 9.54 7.76
N ASP A 3 -12.42 9.08 7.25
CA ASP A 3 -12.79 7.67 7.37
C ASP A 3 -11.58 6.87 6.89
N THR A 4 -11.05 6.01 7.76
CA THR A 4 -9.84 5.22 7.56
C THR A 4 -10.10 4.20 6.45
N TYR A 5 -10.11 4.67 5.20
CA TYR A 5 -10.34 3.86 4.02
C TYR A 5 -9.06 3.07 3.76
N VAL A 6 -9.04 1.87 4.30
CA VAL A 6 -7.97 0.88 4.13
C VAL A 6 -8.43 -0.19 3.16
N LEU A 7 -7.50 -0.69 2.36
CA LEU A 7 -7.72 -1.73 1.37
C LEU A 7 -7.04 -3.01 1.81
N THR A 8 -7.59 -4.15 1.40
CA THR A 8 -6.79 -5.38 1.37
C THR A 8 -5.69 -5.25 0.28
N PRO A 9 -4.60 -6.03 0.37
CA PRO A 9 -3.58 -6.06 -0.67
C PRO A 9 -4.14 -6.35 -2.07
N LEU A 10 -5.17 -7.19 -2.15
CA LEU A 10 -5.84 -7.51 -3.41
C LEU A 10 -6.65 -6.32 -3.95
N GLU A 11 -7.44 -5.64 -3.12
CA GLU A 11 -8.17 -4.45 -3.56
C GLU A 11 -7.22 -3.32 -3.98
N ALA A 12 -6.10 -3.17 -3.27
CA ALA A 12 -5.07 -2.21 -3.63
C ALA A 12 -4.44 -2.54 -4.99
N ALA A 13 -4.22 -3.82 -5.30
CA ALA A 13 -3.72 -4.27 -6.60
C ALA A 13 -4.71 -3.95 -7.72
N GLU A 14 -5.98 -4.26 -7.51
CA GLU A 14 -7.05 -3.97 -8.47
C GLU A 14 -7.23 -2.45 -8.71
N GLN A 15 -7.12 -1.62 -7.67
CA GLN A 15 -7.26 -0.17 -7.80
C GLN A 15 -6.06 0.51 -8.45
N THR A 16 -4.85 0.06 -8.13
CA THR A 16 -3.61 0.68 -8.61
C THR A 16 -3.11 0.06 -9.92
N GLY A 17 -3.59 -1.13 -10.28
CA GLY A 17 -3.06 -1.94 -11.38
C GLY A 17 -1.65 -2.47 -11.12
N LEU A 18 -1.18 -2.42 -9.86
CA LEU A 18 0.12 -2.95 -9.47
C LEU A 18 0.01 -4.45 -9.14
N ASP A 19 1.09 -5.18 -9.39
CA ASP A 19 1.18 -6.57 -8.96
C ASP A 19 1.06 -6.70 -7.44
N LEU A 20 0.37 -7.75 -7.00
CA LEU A 20 0.19 -8.05 -5.58
C LEU A 20 1.54 -8.18 -4.85
N ASP A 21 2.52 -8.85 -5.46
CA ASP A 21 3.89 -8.95 -4.92
C ASP A 21 4.54 -7.59 -4.72
N LYS A 22 4.30 -6.64 -5.63
CA LYS A 22 4.84 -5.28 -5.52
C LYS A 22 4.20 -4.52 -4.37
N ILE A 23 2.88 -4.69 -4.17
CA ILE A 23 2.18 -4.11 -3.02
C ILE A 23 2.67 -4.71 -1.71
N LEU A 24 2.81 -6.04 -1.63
CA LEU A 24 3.33 -6.71 -0.44
C LEU A 24 4.78 -6.29 -0.13
N SER A 25 5.60 -6.11 -1.17
CA SER A 25 6.96 -5.61 -1.03
C SER A 25 6.97 -4.18 -0.48
N LEU A 26 6.16 -3.27 -1.05
CA LEU A 26 6.04 -1.89 -0.57
C LEU A 26 5.49 -1.81 0.86
N ALA A 27 4.51 -2.65 1.19
CA ALA A 27 3.96 -2.81 2.53
C ALA A 27 5.01 -3.30 3.54
N ALA A 28 5.90 -4.20 3.13
CA ALA A 28 6.97 -4.73 3.98
C ALA A 28 8.12 -3.74 4.17
N THR A 29 8.38 -2.86 3.20
CA THR A 29 9.49 -1.89 3.25
C THR A 29 9.10 -0.54 3.85
N THR A 30 7.80 -0.21 3.84
CA THR A 30 7.29 1.11 4.22
C THR A 30 6.21 0.95 5.27
N ASP A 31 6.53 1.17 6.55
CA ASP A 31 5.59 1.09 7.68
C ASP A 31 4.33 1.96 7.50
N SER A 32 4.41 3.03 6.70
CA SER A 32 3.26 3.90 6.42
C SER A 32 2.28 3.32 5.40
N VAL A 33 2.69 2.34 4.59
CA VAL A 33 1.86 1.77 3.50
C VAL A 33 0.91 0.72 4.05
N ALA A 34 1.31 0.00 5.10
CA ALA A 34 0.52 -1.08 5.64
C ALA A 34 0.51 -1.11 7.16
N GLU A 35 -0.68 -1.32 7.71
CA GLU A 35 -0.89 -1.59 9.13
C GLU A 35 -1.42 -3.02 9.28
N THR A 36 -0.97 -3.72 10.33
CA THR A 36 -1.49 -5.04 10.65
C THR A 36 -2.47 -4.91 11.80
N ASP A 37 -3.75 -5.19 11.54
CA ASP A 37 -4.78 -5.25 12.59
C ASP A 37 -5.04 -6.71 12.96
N GLY A 38 -4.29 -7.19 13.94
CA GLY A 38 -4.28 -8.60 14.31
C GLY A 38 -3.71 -9.48 13.19
N GLU A 39 -4.59 -10.23 12.52
CA GLU A 39 -4.23 -11.15 11.41
C GLU A 39 -4.50 -10.56 10.02
N THR A 40 -5.04 -9.35 9.93
CA THR A 40 -5.40 -8.72 8.65
C THR A 40 -4.42 -7.62 8.28
N LEU A 41 -3.82 -7.73 7.09
CA LEU A 41 -3.01 -6.66 6.50
C LEU A 41 -3.93 -5.61 5.85
N ARG A 42 -3.81 -4.37 6.30
CA ARG A 42 -4.55 -3.21 5.82
C ARG A 42 -3.59 -2.28 5.11
N ILE A 43 -3.89 -1.97 3.85
CA ILE A 43 -3.09 -1.09 3.00
C ILE A 43 -3.73 0.30 3.01
N ASP A 44 -2.94 1.32 3.31
CA ASP A 44 -3.34 2.70 3.11
C ASP A 44 -3.14 3.06 1.61
N PRO A 45 -4.23 3.34 0.86
CA PRO A 45 -4.13 3.58 -0.57
C PRO A 45 -3.38 4.88 -0.92
N TRP A 46 -3.39 5.88 -0.04
CA TRP A 46 -2.67 7.12 -0.28
C TRP A 46 -1.16 6.95 -0.05
N ALA A 47 -0.77 6.27 1.02
CA ALA A 47 0.62 5.93 1.28
C ALA A 47 1.16 4.97 0.21
N LEU A 48 0.35 4.00 -0.23
CA LEU A 48 0.69 3.12 -1.34
C LEU A 48 0.90 3.93 -2.63
N ALA A 49 0.00 4.85 -2.97
CA ALA A 49 0.15 5.69 -4.16
C ALA A 49 1.39 6.59 -4.08
N ALA A 50 1.71 7.13 -2.91
CA ALA A 50 2.93 7.90 -2.68
C ALA A 50 4.18 7.02 -2.87
N ALA A 51 4.23 5.85 -2.24
CA ALA A 51 5.35 4.92 -2.34
C ALA A 51 5.52 4.34 -3.77
N ALA A 52 4.41 4.08 -4.46
CA ALA A 52 4.41 3.63 -5.85
C ALA A 52 4.82 4.75 -6.82
N GLY A 53 4.50 6.01 -6.50
CA GLY A 53 4.88 7.20 -7.26
C GLY A 53 6.35 7.64 -7.07
N GLU A 54 7.03 7.18 -6.01
CA GLU A 54 8.42 7.55 -5.72
C GLU A 54 9.49 6.64 -6.36
N MET A 55 9.13 5.68 -7.23
CA MET A 55 10.11 5.00 -8.09
C MET A 55 10.49 5.82 -9.35
N LYS A 56 10.76 7.13 -9.17
CA LYS A 56 11.60 7.93 -10.07
C LYS A 56 12.11 9.20 -9.38
N LEU A 57 12.95 9.07 -8.35
CA LEU A 57 13.99 10.08 -8.06
C LEU A 57 15.07 9.54 -7.10
N ALA A 58 15.88 8.60 -7.58
CA ALA A 58 17.23 8.41 -7.03
C ALA A 58 18.18 7.96 -8.15
N ALA A 59 19.18 8.80 -8.39
CA ALA A 59 20.28 8.76 -9.38
C ALA A 59 19.99 9.41 -10.75
#